data_AF-A0A4Q0LRG8-F1
#
_entry.id   AF-A0A4Q0LRG8-F1
#
_cell.length_a   1.000
_cell.length_b   1.000
_cell.length_c   1.000
_cell.angle_alpha   90.00
_cell.angle_beta   90.00
_cell.angle_gamma   90.00
#
_symmetry.space_group_name_H-M   'P 1'
#
loop_
_entity.id
_entity.type
_entity.pdbx_description
1 polymer ?
#
loop_
_entity_poly.entity_id
_entity_poly.type
_entity_poly.pdbx_seq_one_letter_code
_entity_poly.pdbx_strand_id
1 'polypeptide(L)'
;MAKRMKWVIRNQWVKFISFKLKTAFNMMAKFDQDEFSKKALLATKKLNLIEANPNDNQWGGHCSLQDDFTKATGLNKQGKLLMEVRNTLSN
;
A
#
# COMPACT_ATOMS: atom_id res chain seq x y z
N MET A 1 -33.72 15.81 5.13
CA MET A 1 -32.51 15.71 4.27
C MET A 1 -31.50 14.61 4.68
N ALA A 2 -31.76 13.71 5.64
CA ALA A 2 -30.74 12.77 6.15
C ALA A 2 -30.50 11.47 5.32
N LYS A 3 -31.45 11.06 4.46
CA LYS A 3 -31.35 9.79 3.71
C LYS A 3 -30.28 9.78 2.60
N ARG A 4 -29.99 10.94 1.99
CA ARG A 4 -29.04 11.07 0.86
C ARG A 4 -27.58 10.95 1.33
N MET A 5 -27.27 11.44 2.53
CA MET A 5 -25.91 11.40 3.10
C MET A 5 -25.46 9.99 3.47
N LYS A 6 -26.34 9.16 4.06
CA LYS A 6 -26.06 7.76 4.42
C LYS A 6 -25.72 6.89 3.19
N TRP A 7 -26.39 7.13 2.05
CA TRP A 7 -26.15 6.39 0.80
C TRP A 7 -24.81 6.76 0.14
N VAL A 8 -24.44 8.04 0.15
CA VAL A 8 -23.15 8.51 -0.39
C VAL A 8 -21.97 7.93 0.40
N ILE A 9 -22.06 7.92 1.74
CA ILE A 9 -21.03 7.35 2.61
C ILE A 9 -20.89 5.84 2.37
N ARG A 10 -22.00 5.07 2.31
CA ARG A 10 -21.94 3.63 1.99
C ARG A 10 -21.35 3.35 0.61
N ASN A 11 -21.71 4.10 -0.42
CA ASN A 11 -21.19 3.89 -1.76
C ASN A 11 -19.70 4.27 -1.89
N GLN A 12 -19.24 5.32 -1.20
CA GLN A 12 -17.81 5.64 -1.15
C GLN A 12 -17.03 4.57 -0.37
N TRP A 13 -17.58 4.07 0.73
CA TRP A 13 -16.98 2.97 1.50
C TRP A 13 -16.83 1.68 0.69
N VAL A 14 -17.87 1.25 -0.03
CA VAL A 14 -17.81 0.04 -0.87
C VAL A 14 -16.79 0.20 -2.00
N LYS A 15 -16.73 1.38 -2.64
CA LYS A 15 -15.71 1.69 -3.66
C LYS A 15 -14.29 1.70 -3.09
N PHE A 16 -14.12 2.22 -1.89
CA PHE A 16 -12.82 2.26 -1.23
C PHE A 16 -12.34 0.86 -0.83
N ILE A 17 -13.23 0.03 -0.28
CA ILE A 17 -12.94 -1.36 0.06
C ILE A 17 -12.62 -2.17 -1.19
N SER A 18 -13.44 -2.07 -2.25
CA SER A 18 -13.20 -2.81 -3.49
C SER A 18 -11.89 -2.41 -4.15
N PHE A 19 -11.55 -1.13 -4.11
CA PHE A 19 -10.27 -0.64 -4.62
C PHE A 19 -9.09 -1.17 -3.81
N LYS A 20 -9.11 -1.06 -2.47
CA LYS A 20 -8.03 -1.59 -1.61
C LYS A 20 -7.84 -3.10 -1.81
N LEU A 21 -8.93 -3.87 -1.84
CA LEU A 21 -8.90 -5.32 -2.06
C LEU A 21 -8.33 -5.67 -3.43
N LYS A 22 -8.75 -4.97 -4.48
CA LYS A 22 -8.24 -5.19 -5.84
C LYS A 22 -6.75 -4.89 -5.93
N THR A 23 -6.27 -3.81 -5.31
CA THR A 23 -4.85 -3.48 -5.30
C THR A 23 -4.03 -4.52 -4.51
N ALA A 24 -4.51 -4.95 -3.35
CA ALA A 24 -3.85 -6.00 -2.56
C ALA A 24 -3.79 -7.34 -3.33
N PHE A 25 -4.89 -7.73 -3.98
CA PHE A 25 -4.95 -8.94 -4.79
C PHE A 25 -3.96 -8.89 -5.97
N ASN A 26 -3.90 -7.76 -6.67
CA ASN A 26 -2.96 -7.58 -7.77
C ASN A 26 -1.49 -7.59 -7.30
N MET A 27 -1.20 -6.98 -6.15
CA MET A 27 0.13 -7.05 -5.55
C MET A 27 0.49 -8.49 -5.17
N MET A 28 -0.42 -9.20 -4.50
CA MET A 28 -0.21 -10.61 -4.16
C MET A 28 0.06 -11.44 -5.42
N ALA A 29 -0.75 -11.30 -6.47
CA ALA A 29 -0.55 -12.02 -7.74
C ALA A 29 0.83 -11.71 -8.35
N LYS A 30 1.25 -10.45 -8.38
CA LYS A 30 2.58 -10.06 -8.91
C LYS A 30 3.72 -10.70 -8.13
N PHE A 31 3.67 -10.65 -6.80
CA PHE A 31 4.76 -11.13 -5.94
C PHE A 31 4.71 -12.64 -5.69
N ASP A 32 3.59 -13.31 -5.97
CA ASP A 32 3.50 -14.77 -5.88
C ASP A 32 3.87 -15.45 -7.20
N GLN A 33 3.53 -14.84 -8.35
CA GLN A 33 3.81 -15.41 -9.67
C GLN A 33 5.28 -15.26 -10.09
N ASP A 34 5.96 -14.19 -9.67
CA ASP A 34 7.37 -13.94 -10.02
C ASP A 34 8.30 -14.25 -8.84
N GLU A 35 9.05 -15.36 -8.95
CA GLU A 35 10.01 -15.82 -7.95
C GLU A 35 11.08 -14.78 -7.60
N PHE A 36 11.51 -13.97 -8.57
CA PHE A 36 12.50 -12.92 -8.33
C PHE A 36 11.92 -11.82 -7.43
N SER A 37 10.75 -11.30 -7.78
CA SER A 37 10.04 -10.30 -6.97
C SER A 37 9.69 -10.83 -5.59
N LYS A 38 9.25 -12.09 -5.49
CA LYS A 38 8.97 -12.78 -4.22
C LYS A 38 10.18 -12.77 -3.29
N LYS A 39 11.33 -13.23 -3.80
CA LYS A 39 12.59 -13.27 -3.05
C LYS A 39 13.05 -11.87 -2.67
N ALA A 40 12.95 -10.90 -3.57
CA ALA A 40 13.30 -9.51 -3.28
C ALA A 40 12.43 -8.95 -2.14
N LEU A 41 11.12 -9.20 -2.16
CA LEU A 41 10.20 -8.75 -1.12
C LEU A 41 10.49 -9.42 0.23
N LEU A 42 10.72 -10.74 0.25
CA LEU A 42 11.06 -11.48 1.47
C LEU A 42 12.43 -11.09 2.03
N ALA A 43 13.40 -10.74 1.18
CA ALA A 43 14.72 -10.27 1.59
C ALA A 43 14.66 -8.97 2.42
N THR A 44 13.58 -8.18 2.30
CA THR A 44 13.35 -6.98 3.12
C THR A 44 13.03 -7.29 4.59
N LYS A 45 12.72 -8.55 4.93
CA LYS A 45 12.52 -9.04 6.30
C LYS A 45 11.53 -8.19 7.11
N LYS A 46 11.98 -7.55 8.19
CA LYS A 46 11.15 -6.71 9.08
C LYS A 46 11.33 -5.22 8.82
N LEU A 47 11.97 -4.84 7.72
CA LEU A 47 12.18 -3.44 7.37
C LEU A 47 10.86 -2.79 6.94
N ASN A 48 10.74 -1.50 7.24
CA ASN A 48 9.66 -0.66 6.74
C ASN A 48 9.95 -0.28 5.29
N LEU A 49 9.01 -0.58 4.40
CA LEU A 49 9.10 -0.20 3.00
C LEU A 49 8.44 1.16 2.81
N ILE A 50 9.18 2.11 2.27
CA ILE A 50 8.69 3.46 1.96
C ILE A 50 9.05 3.75 0.51
N GLU A 51 8.06 4.13 -0.29
CA GLU A 51 8.30 4.64 -1.63
C GLU A 51 8.68 6.12 -1.53
N ALA A 52 9.94 6.41 -1.89
CA ALA A 52 10.49 7.75 -1.92
C ALA A 52 10.05 8.47 -3.20
N ASN A 53 8.92 9.18 -3.11
CA ASN A 53 8.44 10.05 -4.16
C ASN A 53 8.01 11.40 -3.56
N PRO A 54 8.73 12.50 -3.84
CA PRO A 54 8.41 13.83 -3.31
C PRO A 54 7.05 14.36 -3.77
N ASN A 55 6.53 13.90 -4.90
CA ASN A 55 5.26 14.37 -5.45
C ASN A 55 4.07 13.51 -5.05
N ASP A 56 4.31 12.37 -4.39
CA ASP A 56 3.26 11.43 -4.01
C ASP A 56 3.14 11.31 -2.48
N ASN A 57 2.03 11.84 -1.98
CA ASN A 57 1.66 11.81 -0.58
C ASN A 57 0.60 10.74 -0.25
N GLN A 58 0.12 9.99 -1.24
CA GLN A 58 -0.92 8.99 -1.05
C GLN A 58 -0.40 7.55 -1.12
N TRP A 59 0.33 7.19 -2.18
CA TRP A 59 0.92 5.85 -2.30
C TRP A 59 2.33 5.81 -1.74
N GLY A 60 3.10 6.86 -2.00
CA GLY A 60 4.43 7.12 -1.47
C GLY A 60 4.47 7.84 -0.12
N GLY A 61 5.71 8.07 0.33
CA GLY A 61 6.04 8.70 1.61
C GLY A 61 6.21 10.22 1.56
N HIS A 62 5.97 10.89 0.43
CA HIS A 62 6.23 12.33 0.24
C HIS A 62 7.64 12.73 0.70
N CYS A 63 8.64 11.99 0.23
CA CYS A 63 10.05 12.20 0.59
C CYS A 63 10.95 11.84 -0.59
N SER A 64 12.12 12.45 -0.62
CA SER A 64 13.21 12.17 -1.55
C SER A 64 14.12 11.08 -0.99
N LEU A 65 14.95 10.47 -1.83
CA LEU A 65 15.93 9.48 -1.39
C LEU A 65 16.99 10.04 -0.45
N GLN A 66 17.19 11.36 -0.46
CA GLN A 66 18.15 12.07 0.40
C GLN A 66 17.54 12.48 1.75
N ASP A 67 16.24 12.30 1.93
CA ASP A 67 15.54 12.75 3.13
C ASP A 67 15.64 11.72 4.26
N ASP A 68 15.47 12.21 5.49
CA ASP A 68 15.25 11.38 6.65
C ASP A 68 13.86 10.72 6.55
N PHE A 69 13.83 9.43 6.21
CA PHE A 69 12.61 8.66 6.04
C PHE A 69 11.72 8.60 7.30
N THR A 70 12.26 8.88 8.49
CA THR A 70 11.43 8.98 9.71
C THR A 70 10.51 10.20 9.69
N LYS A 71 10.81 11.19 8.84
CA LYS A 71 10.02 12.41 8.62
C LYS A 71 9.09 12.30 7.41
N ALA A 72 8.99 11.13 6.79
CA ALA A 72 8.06 10.90 5.69
C ALA A 72 6.62 11.22 6.15
N THR A 73 5.96 12.15 5.45
CA THR A 73 4.61 12.63 5.80
C THR A 73 3.52 12.01 4.94
N GLY A 74 3.90 11.30 3.87
CA GLY A 74 2.96 10.61 2.99
C GLY A 74 2.29 9.41 3.64
N LEU A 75 1.12 9.03 3.12
CA LEU A 75 0.33 7.91 3.66
C LEU A 75 1.01 6.55 3.47
N ASN A 76 1.96 6.44 2.53
CA ASN A 76 2.73 5.25 2.22
C ASN A 76 1.86 3.99 2.05
N LYS A 77 0.73 4.13 1.33
CA LYS A 77 -0.23 3.02 1.14
C LYS A 77 0.42 1.84 0.43
N GLN A 78 1.31 2.09 -0.53
CA GLN A 78 2.00 1.05 -1.29
C GLN A 78 2.95 0.24 -0.39
N GLY A 79 3.84 0.92 0.34
CA GLY A 79 4.76 0.25 1.27
C GLY A 79 4.02 -0.58 2.31
N LYS A 80 2.91 -0.07 2.86
CA LYS A 80 2.06 -0.82 3.80
C LYS A 80 1.47 -2.09 3.18
N LEU A 81 0.90 -1.99 1.97
CA LEU A 81 0.36 -3.16 1.27
C LEU A 81 1.45 -4.20 0.95
N LEU A 82 2.65 -3.76 0.53
CA LEU A 82 3.78 -4.66 0.29
C LEU A 82 4.22 -5.39 1.55
N MET A 83 4.21 -4.72 2.70
CA MET A 83 4.50 -5.37 3.99
C MET A 83 3.40 -6.36 4.41
N GLU A 84 2.12 -6.05 4.16
CA GLU A 84 1.01 -7.00 4.35
C GLU A 84 1.20 -8.25 3.47
N VAL A 85 1.45 -8.07 2.17
CA VAL A 85 1.71 -9.15 1.20
C VAL A 85 2.93 -9.98 1.61
N ARG A 86 4.03 -9.33 2.03
CA ARG A 86 5.21 -10.01 2.54
C ARG A 86 4.87 -10.93 3.71
N ASN A 87 4.10 -10.44 4.68
CA ASN A 87 3.71 -11.22 5.85
C ASN A 87 2.82 -12.41 5.45
N THR A 88 1.95 -12.24 4.45
CA THR A 88 1.13 -13.34 3.91
C THR A 88 1.99 -14.39 3.19
N LEU A 89 3.00 -13.98 2.42
CA LEU A 89 3.89 -14.89 1.69
C LEU A 89 4.94 -15.57 2.57
N SER A 90 5.24 -15.01 3.75
CA SER A 90 6.20 -15.58 4.70
C SER A 90 5.59 -16.58 5.69
N ASN A 91 4.26 -16.67 5.75
CA ASN A 91 3.52 -17.67 6.52
C ASN A 91 3.28 -18.92 5.68
#